data_AF-F2SIV3-F1
#
_entry.id   AF-F2SIV3-F1
#
_cell.length_a   1.000
_cell.length_b   1.000
_cell.length_c   1.000
_cell.angle_alpha   90.00
_cell.angle_beta   90.00
_cell.angle_gamma   90.00
#
_symmetry.space_group_name_H-M   'P 1'
#
loop_
_entity.id
_entity.type
_entity.pdbx_description
1 polymer ?
#
loop_
_entity_poly.entity_id
_entity_poly.type
_entity_poly.pdbx_seq_one_letter_code
_entity_poly.pdbx_strand_id
1 'polypeptide(L)'
;MFYKNIDLSKPEGMTELLEEANFSKGEIDRILTSAKTDEIKKALADRTQEALDRGAFGAPWFWVRHAETGREEPFFGSDRFHFMWGFLGIPFDDVKIRPAEKAKI
;
A
#
# COMPACT_ATOMS: atom_id res chain seq x y z
N MET A 1 -6.94 16.15 1.29
CA MET A 1 -7.74 14.90 1.35
C MET A 1 -6.78 13.76 1.67
N PHE A 2 -7.26 12.61 2.16
CA PHE A 2 -6.52 11.49 2.81
C PHE A 2 -6.08 11.71 4.27
N TYR A 3 -5.14 12.62 4.57
CA TYR A 3 -4.75 12.94 5.95
C TYR A 3 -4.39 14.42 6.09
N LYS A 4 -5.03 15.14 7.02
CA LYS A 4 -4.84 16.57 7.34
C LYS A 4 -4.88 17.61 6.21
N ASN A 5 -5.07 17.20 4.96
CA ASN A 5 -5.04 18.07 3.77
C ASN A 5 -3.68 18.78 3.55
N ILE A 6 -2.58 18.16 3.97
CA ILE A 6 -1.22 18.68 3.75
C ILE A 6 -0.79 18.39 2.30
N ASP A 7 -0.13 19.36 1.66
CA ASP A 7 0.43 19.22 0.31
C ASP A 7 1.79 18.51 0.35
N LEU A 8 1.81 17.23 -0.04
CA LEU A 8 3.02 16.40 -0.07
C LEU A 8 3.90 16.63 -1.31
N SER A 9 3.48 17.46 -2.26
CA SER A 9 4.36 17.91 -3.35
C SER A 9 5.40 18.92 -2.90
N LYS A 10 5.25 19.44 -1.67
CA LYS A 10 6.13 20.43 -1.04
C LYS A 10 6.98 19.78 0.06
N PRO A 11 8.30 20.05 0.13
CA PRO A 11 9.16 19.52 1.19
C PRO A 11 8.69 19.88 2.61
N GLU A 12 8.03 21.01 2.78
CA GLU A 12 7.53 21.50 4.06
C GLU A 12 6.42 20.59 4.60
N GLY A 13 5.49 20.17 3.74
CA GLY A 13 4.42 19.23 4.12
C GLY A 13 4.95 17.84 4.47
N MET A 14 5.99 17.38 3.76
CA MET A 14 6.68 16.13 4.11
C MET A 14 7.42 16.24 5.44
N THR A 15 8.07 17.39 5.71
CA THR A 15 8.78 17.65 6.97
C THR A 15 7.83 17.60 8.16
N GLU A 16 6.70 18.31 8.08
CA GLU A 16 5.66 18.34 9.13
C GLU A 16 5.20 16.92 9.50
N LEU A 17 4.90 16.08 8.51
CA LEU A 17 4.44 14.72 8.76
C LEU A 17 5.53 13.80 9.30
N LEU A 18 6.79 13.98 8.88
CA LEU A 18 7.90 13.18 9.39
C LEU A 18 8.25 13.57 10.83
N GLU A 19 8.17 14.86 11.19
CA GLU A 19 8.30 15.32 12.58
C GLU A 19 7.20 14.72 13.47
N GLU A 20 5.94 14.74 13.00
CA GLU A 20 4.82 14.09 13.70
C GLU A 20 5.01 12.58 13.86
N ALA A 21 5.63 11.93 12.87
CA ALA A 21 5.99 10.51 12.93
C ALA A 21 7.24 10.23 13.80
N ASN A 22 7.75 11.24 14.52
CA ASN A 22 8.90 11.18 15.43
C ASN A 22 10.26 10.90 14.76
N PHE A 23 10.44 11.29 13.49
CA PHE A 23 11.76 11.31 12.88
C PHE A 23 12.57 12.51 13.42
N SER A 24 13.85 12.31 13.70
CA SER A 24 14.75 13.39 14.08
C SER A 24 15.04 14.32 12.90
N LYS A 25 15.41 15.58 13.18
CA LYS A 25 15.78 16.55 12.14
C LYS A 25 16.86 16.02 11.18
N GLY A 26 17.88 15.34 11.72
CA GLY A 26 18.93 14.74 10.92
C GLY A 26 18.48 13.54 10.08
N GLU A 27 17.41 12.83 10.45
CA GLU A 27 16.79 11.82 9.59
C GLU A 27 15.97 12.46 8.48
N ILE A 28 15.20 13.49 8.80
CA ILE A 28 14.39 14.22 7.84
C ILE A 28 15.27 14.83 6.74
N ASP A 29 16.34 15.54 7.12
CA ASP A 29 17.28 16.13 6.17
C ASP A 29 17.89 15.06 5.25
N ARG A 30 18.25 13.90 5.80
CA ARG A 30 18.78 12.77 5.04
C ARG A 30 17.74 12.20 4.08
N ILE A 31 16.49 12.00 4.52
CA ILE A 31 15.40 11.48 3.68
C ILE A 31 15.13 12.43 2.50
N LEU A 32 14.93 13.72 2.79
CA LEU A 32 14.59 14.72 1.78
C LEU A 32 15.72 14.97 0.77
N THR A 33 16.97 14.90 1.23
CA THR A 33 18.14 15.00 0.35
C THR A 33 18.31 13.73 -0.49
N SER A 34 18.17 12.56 0.12
CA SER A 34 18.33 11.27 -0.58
C SER A 34 17.26 11.07 -1.66
N ALA A 35 16.02 11.52 -1.42
CA ALA A 35 14.94 11.46 -2.42
C ALA A 35 15.28 12.16 -3.76
N LYS A 36 16.25 13.08 -3.75
CA LYS A 36 16.68 13.82 -4.96
C LYS A 36 17.81 13.14 -5.72
N THR A 37 18.47 12.13 -5.14
CA THR A 37 19.60 11.45 -5.77
C THR A 37 19.14 10.57 -6.93
N ASP A 38 20.01 10.39 -7.91
CA ASP A 38 19.70 9.55 -9.08
C ASP A 38 19.52 8.09 -8.70
N GLU A 39 20.23 7.62 -7.66
CA GLU A 39 20.08 6.28 -7.11
C GLU A 39 18.67 6.01 -6.60
N ILE A 40 18.10 6.91 -5.78
CA ILE A 40 16.75 6.74 -5.23
C ILE A 40 15.67 6.91 -6.30
N LYS A 41 15.85 7.85 -7.23
CA LYS A 41 14.94 7.99 -8.39
C LYS A 41 14.94 6.74 -9.25
N LYS A 42 16.12 6.18 -9.52
CA LYS A 42 16.26 4.93 -10.26
C LYS A 42 15.63 3.76 -9.51
N ALA A 43 15.86 3.63 -8.20
CA ALA A 43 15.25 2.58 -7.39
C ALA A 43 13.70 2.64 -7.43
N LEU A 44 13.10 3.83 -7.36
CA LEU A 44 11.66 4.01 -7.49
C LEU A 44 11.15 3.60 -8.88
N ALA A 45 11.84 4.02 -9.94
CA ALA A 45 11.50 3.66 -11.32
C ALA A 45 11.61 2.15 -11.56
N ASP A 46 12.69 1.52 -11.08
CA ASP A 46 12.93 0.08 -11.23
C ASP A 46 11.85 -0.75 -10.50
N ARG A 47 11.44 -0.35 -9.29
CA ARG A 47 10.35 -1.03 -8.56
C ARG A 47 9.00 -0.85 -9.25
N THR A 48 8.76 0.30 -9.85
CA THR A 48 7.55 0.54 -10.65
C THR A 48 7.57 -0.33 -11.90
N GLN A 49 8.71 -0.43 -12.59
CA GLN A 49 8.87 -1.29 -13.76
C GLN A 49 8.68 -2.76 -13.40
N GLU A 50 9.21 -3.23 -12.26
CA GLU A 50 8.98 -4.60 -11.78
C GLU A 50 7.49 -4.91 -11.61
N ALA A 51 6.70 -3.98 -11.07
CA ALA A 51 5.27 -4.18 -10.94
C ALA A 51 4.59 -4.29 -12.33
N LEU A 52 4.99 -3.45 -13.30
CA LEU A 52 4.49 -3.49 -14.67
C LEU A 52 4.86 -4.80 -15.38
N ASP A 53 6.11 -5.26 -15.24
CA ASP A 53 6.61 -6.52 -15.81
C ASP A 53 5.86 -7.73 -15.24
N ARG A 54 5.36 -7.62 -14.00
CA ARG A 54 4.48 -8.60 -13.34
C ARG A 54 2.99 -8.42 -13.68
N GLY A 55 2.66 -7.53 -14.60
CA GLY A 55 1.30 -7.34 -15.12
C GLY A 55 0.44 -6.33 -14.36
N ALA A 56 1.00 -5.51 -13.48
CA ALA A 56 0.24 -4.48 -12.79
C ALA A 56 -0.29 -3.44 -13.78
N PHE A 57 -1.57 -3.08 -13.63
CA PHE A 57 -2.25 -2.07 -14.44
C PHE A 57 -2.86 -0.93 -13.61
N GLY A 58 -2.62 -0.94 -12.29
CA GLY A 58 -3.14 0.05 -11.35
C GLY A 58 -2.60 -0.18 -9.93
N ALA A 59 -3.07 0.63 -8.99
CA ALA A 59 -2.71 0.52 -7.57
C ALA A 59 -3.96 0.55 -6.65
N PRO A 60 -3.95 -0.16 -5.50
CA PRO A 60 -2.85 -1.01 -5.03
C PRO A 60 -2.77 -2.34 -5.80
N TRP A 61 -1.54 -2.85 -5.93
CA TRP A 61 -1.21 -4.15 -6.53
C TRP A 61 -0.36 -4.94 -5.54
N PHE A 62 -0.78 -6.16 -5.24
CA PHE A 62 -0.11 -7.04 -4.29
C PHE A 62 0.45 -8.26 -5.02
N TRP A 63 1.73 -8.56 -4.79
CA TRP A 63 2.32 -9.84 -5.16
C TRP A 63 2.44 -10.70 -3.90
N VAL A 64 1.61 -11.73 -3.77
CA VAL A 64 1.46 -12.49 -2.53
C VAL A 64 2.12 -13.85 -2.69
N ARG A 65 2.98 -14.22 -1.75
CA ARG A 65 3.63 -15.54 -1.69
C ARG A 65 3.04 -16.38 -0.55
N HIS A 66 2.63 -17.60 -0.86
CA HIS A 66 2.27 -18.59 0.13
C HIS A 66 3.54 -19.22 0.74
N ALA A 67 3.75 -19.06 2.04
CA ALA A 67 4.99 -19.48 2.70
C ALA A 67 5.23 -21.00 2.61
N GLU A 68 4.20 -21.81 2.84
CA GLU A 68 4.35 -23.29 2.85
C GLU A 68 4.48 -23.90 1.45
N THR A 69 3.65 -23.47 0.48
CA THR A 69 3.65 -24.05 -0.87
C THR A 69 4.64 -23.38 -1.82
N GLY A 70 5.15 -22.20 -1.45
CA GLY A 70 6.03 -21.38 -2.30
C GLY A 70 5.35 -20.70 -3.48
N ARG A 71 4.05 -20.94 -3.71
CA ARG A 71 3.26 -20.32 -4.79
C ARG A 71 3.20 -18.81 -4.64
N GLU A 72 3.07 -18.12 -5.77
CA GLU A 72 2.89 -16.67 -5.81
C GLU A 72 1.75 -16.28 -6.74
N GLU A 73 0.93 -15.31 -6.35
CA GLU A 73 -0.17 -14.78 -7.17
C GLU A 73 -0.36 -13.26 -7.02
N PRO A 74 -0.76 -12.56 -8.11
CA PRO A 74 -1.10 -11.15 -8.08
C PRO A 74 -2.54 -10.88 -7.63
N PHE A 75 -2.75 -9.79 -6.89
CA PHE A 75 -4.08 -9.29 -6.51
C PHE A 75 -4.16 -7.77 -6.69
N PHE A 76 -5.19 -7.29 -7.40
CA PHE A 76 -5.43 -5.86 -7.64
C PHE A 76 -6.61 -5.34 -6.82
N GLY A 77 -6.46 -4.17 -6.20
CA GLY A 77 -7.53 -3.44 -5.51
C GLY A 77 -7.52 -3.63 -3.99
N SER A 78 -8.07 -2.65 -3.27
CA SER A 78 -8.19 -2.66 -1.80
C SER A 78 -9.40 -3.45 -1.28
N ASP A 79 -10.22 -4.01 -2.17
CA ASP A 79 -11.42 -4.79 -1.87
C ASP A 79 -11.20 -6.31 -2.02
N ARG A 80 -9.96 -6.76 -2.29
CA ARG A 80 -9.61 -8.17 -2.58
C ARG A 80 -8.88 -8.91 -1.46
N PHE A 81 -8.83 -8.37 -0.25
CA PHE A 81 -8.11 -9.02 0.84
C PHE A 81 -8.64 -10.43 1.16
N HIS A 82 -9.94 -10.69 1.01
CA HIS A 82 -10.52 -12.02 1.21
C HIS A 82 -9.97 -13.07 0.23
N PHE A 83 -9.70 -12.71 -1.02
CA PHE A 83 -9.01 -13.60 -1.96
C PHE A 83 -7.57 -13.87 -1.53
N MET A 84 -6.86 -12.86 -1.02
CA MET A 84 -5.50 -13.02 -0.50
C MET A 84 -5.47 -13.93 0.73
N TRP A 85 -6.42 -13.79 1.66
CA TRP A 85 -6.51 -14.65 2.83
C TRP A 85 -6.84 -16.10 2.46
N GLY A 86 -7.79 -16.29 1.53
CA GLY A 86 -8.09 -17.61 0.97
C GLY A 86 -6.87 -18.25 0.30
N PHE A 87 -6.12 -17.49 -0.50
CA PHE A 87 -4.87 -17.94 -1.10
C PHE A 87 -3.82 -18.31 -0.06
N LEU A 88 -3.69 -17.53 1.02
CA LEU A 88 -2.73 -17.77 2.10
C LEU A 88 -3.16 -18.85 3.11
N GLY A 89 -4.37 -19.39 2.99
CA GLY A 89 -4.93 -20.32 3.98
C GLY A 89 -5.24 -19.68 5.33
N ILE A 90 -5.37 -18.35 5.40
CA ILE A 90 -5.70 -17.61 6.63
C ILE A 90 -7.21 -17.71 6.86
N PRO A 91 -7.67 -18.24 8.00
CA PRO A 91 -9.10 -18.29 8.31
C PRO A 91 -9.70 -16.88 8.45
N PHE A 92 -10.86 -16.66 7.84
CA PHE A 92 -11.62 -15.41 7.98
C PHE A 92 -13.12 -15.66 7.89
N ASP A 93 -13.92 -14.75 8.46
CA ASP A 93 -15.35 -14.69 8.22
C ASP A 93 -15.61 -13.90 6.94
N ASP A 94 -16.11 -14.59 5.91
CA ASP A 94 -16.44 -13.95 4.63
C ASP A 94 -17.71 -13.08 4.74
N VAL A 95 -17.92 -12.24 3.72
CA VAL A 95 -19.08 -11.35 3.61
C VAL A 95 -20.35 -12.18 3.51
N LYS A 96 -21.28 -11.98 4.46
CA LYS A 96 -22.58 -12.67 4.51
C LYS A 96 -23.70 -11.68 4.17
N ILE A 97 -24.57 -12.05 3.24
CA ILE A 97 -25.82 -11.31 3.00
C ILE A 97 -26.76 -11.61 4.17
N ARG A 98 -27.16 -10.56 4.89
CA ARG A 98 -28.13 -10.69 5.99
C ARG A 98 -29.56 -10.74 5.42
N PRO A 99 -30.45 -11.56 6.00
CA PRO A 99 -31.87 -11.54 5.63
C PRO A 99 -32.47 -10.17 5.92
N ALA A 100 -33.43 -9.74 5.09
CA ALA A 100 -34.16 -8.49 5.31
C ALA A 100 -34.94 -8.55 6.63
N GLU A 101 -34.83 -7.53 7.48
CA GLU A 101 -35.75 -7.39 8.60
C GLU A 101 -37.16 -7.18 8.03
N LYS A 102 -38.13 -7.98 8.52
CA LYS A 102 -39.54 -7.73 8.19
C LYS A 102 -39.87 -6.31 8.64
N ALA A 103 -40.35 -5.47 7.72
CA ALA A 103 -40.83 -4.14 8.06
C ALA A 103 -41.77 -4.24 9.27
N LYS A 104 -41.52 -3.42 10.30
CA LYS A 104 -42.46 -3.27 11.41
C LYS A 104 -43.72 -2.64 10.82
N ILE A 105 -44.77 -3.45 10.65
CA ILE A 105 -46.13 -2.99 10.37
C ILE A 105 -46.68 -2.35 11.64
#